data_AF-J9FKR7-F1
#
_entry.id   AF-J9FKR7-F1
#
_cell.length_a   1.000
_cell.length_b   1.000
_cell.length_c   1.000
_cell.angle_alpha   90.00
_cell.angle_beta   90.00
_cell.angle_gamma   90.00
#
_symmetry.space_group_name_H-M   'P 1'
#
loop_
_entity.id
_entity.type
_entity.pdbx_description
1 polymer ?
#
loop_
_entity_poly.entity_id
_entity_poly.type
_entity_poly.pdbx_seq_one_letter_code
_entity_poly.pdbx_strand_id
1 'polypeptide(L)'
;DEADFYNRLDKLMDIAARSLKTKREVITKLLDAGLYPYTKYYLGSFKNHFSTIGLVGMNEAGLNAKWIRKDMTHPECQEFTKQVLDHMRERLSDYQELYGDLYNLEATPAESTSYRLAKHDVETFSDIITAGEADGTPYYTNSSHLPVDYTEDIFDALDIQDDLQTRYTSGTVFHAFLGEKLPSWEAAANLVRKIAENYKLPYYTLSPTYSVCKNHGYLNGE
;
A
#
# COMPACT_ATOMS: atom_id res chain seq x y z
N ASP A 1 6.27 18.05 14.69
CA ASP A 1 7.20 18.44 13.60
C ASP A 1 7.73 17.15 12.99
N GLU A 2 8.69 17.23 12.09
CA GLU A 2 9.24 16.04 11.42
C GLU A 2 9.88 15.05 12.40
N ALA A 3 10.66 15.56 13.36
CA ALA A 3 11.29 14.71 14.38
C ALA A 3 10.24 13.99 15.25
N ASP A 4 9.18 14.68 15.69
CA ASP A 4 8.07 14.04 16.42
C ASP A 4 7.34 12.99 15.57
N PHE A 5 7.21 13.19 14.25
CA PHE A 5 6.62 12.20 13.35
C PHE A 5 7.43 10.90 13.34
N TYR A 6 8.74 10.96 13.13
CA TYR A 6 9.59 9.77 13.11
C TYR A 6 9.64 9.07 14.48
N ASN A 7 9.70 9.83 15.58
CA ASN A 7 9.61 9.26 16.93
C ASN A 7 8.29 8.48 17.17
N ARG A 8 7.18 8.99 16.65
CA ARG A 8 5.87 8.31 16.74
C ARG A 8 5.80 7.10 15.82
N LEU A 9 6.34 7.22 14.60
CA LEU A 9 6.44 6.11 13.67
C LEU A 9 7.22 4.95 14.28
N ASP A 10 8.40 5.22 14.85
CA ASP A 10 9.22 4.22 15.53
C ASP A 10 8.47 3.53 16.66
N LYS A 11 7.80 4.31 17.51
CA LYS A 11 6.99 3.75 18.59
C LYS A 11 5.90 2.82 18.07
N LEU A 12 5.20 3.19 16.99
CA LEU A 12 4.16 2.37 16.39
C LEU A 12 4.74 1.10 15.75
N MET A 13 5.89 1.20 15.07
CA MET A 13 6.58 0.06 14.50
C MET A 13 7.07 -0.92 15.57
N ASP A 14 7.62 -0.44 16.69
CA ASP A 14 8.05 -1.28 17.81
C ASP A 14 6.87 -2.05 18.42
N ILE A 15 5.70 -1.40 18.52
CA ILE A 15 4.47 -2.04 18.99
C ILE A 15 4.00 -3.10 17.99
N ALA A 16 4.00 -2.79 16.70
CA ALA A 16 3.60 -3.70 15.64
C ALA A 16 4.51 -4.94 15.59
N ALA A 17 5.83 -4.75 15.59
CA ALA A 17 6.80 -5.85 15.56
C ALA A 17 6.65 -6.79 16.76
N ARG A 18 6.52 -6.23 17.96
CA ARG A 18 6.30 -7.02 19.19
C ARG A 18 4.97 -7.78 19.14
N SER A 19 3.90 -7.13 18.67
CA SER A 19 2.58 -7.77 18.50
C SER A 19 2.65 -8.94 17.51
N LEU A 20 3.34 -8.76 16.38
CA LEU A 20 3.55 -9.81 15.38
C LEU A 20 4.37 -10.98 15.94
N LYS A 21 5.45 -10.69 16.69
CA LYS A 21 6.24 -11.72 17.38
C LYS A 21 5.39 -12.55 18.34
N THR A 22 4.63 -11.89 19.22
CA THR A 22 3.73 -12.58 20.17
C THR A 22 2.71 -13.45 19.44
N LYS A 23 2.08 -12.94 18.37
CA LYS A 23 1.15 -13.73 17.55
C LYS A 23 1.84 -14.94 16.94
N ARG A 24 3.04 -14.77 16.38
CA ARG A 24 3.83 -15.86 15.79
C ARG A 24 4.14 -16.96 16.80
N GLU A 25 4.52 -16.60 18.02
CA GLU A 25 4.77 -17.57 19.09
C GLU A 25 3.52 -18.38 19.44
N VAL A 26 2.36 -17.72 19.51
CA VAL A 26 1.08 -18.38 19.80
C VAL A 26 0.71 -19.34 18.67
N ILE A 27 0.70 -18.89 17.40
CA ILE A 27 0.33 -19.76 16.28
C ILE A 27 1.32 -20.91 16.11
N THR A 28 2.61 -20.73 16.44
CA THR A 28 3.60 -21.80 16.40
C THR A 28 3.31 -22.85 17.47
N LYS A 29 2.98 -22.45 18.71
CA LYS A 29 2.56 -23.38 19.78
C LYS A 29 1.33 -24.19 19.36
N LEU A 30 0.35 -23.55 18.71
CA LEU A 30 -0.87 -24.22 18.24
C LEU A 30 -0.59 -25.17 17.06
N LEU A 31 0.33 -24.81 16.16
CA LEU A 31 0.83 -25.69 15.09
C LEU A 31 1.49 -26.94 15.68
N ASP A 32 2.35 -26.76 16.67
CA ASP A 32 3.07 -27.86 17.31
C ASP A 32 2.14 -28.79 18.08
N ALA A 33 1.10 -28.24 18.72
CA ALA A 33 0.01 -28.97 19.35
C ALA A 33 -0.94 -29.70 18.37
N GLY A 34 -0.76 -29.52 17.05
CA GLY A 34 -1.51 -30.24 16.02
C GLY A 34 -2.80 -29.59 15.54
N LEU A 35 -3.04 -28.31 15.87
CA LEU A 35 -4.28 -27.60 15.48
C LEU A 35 -4.33 -27.17 14.01
N TYR A 36 -3.19 -27.19 13.30
CA TYR A 36 -3.12 -26.89 11.86
C TYR A 36 -2.52 -28.06 11.08
N PRO A 37 -3.25 -29.20 10.97
CA PRO A 37 -2.68 -30.44 10.44
C PRO A 37 -2.21 -30.29 8.99
N TYR A 38 -2.98 -29.63 8.12
CA TYR A 38 -2.59 -29.40 6.73
C TYR A 38 -1.41 -28.44 6.62
N THR A 39 -1.44 -27.33 7.37
CA THR A 39 -0.33 -26.36 7.41
C THR A 39 0.96 -27.02 7.88
N LYS A 40 0.91 -27.84 8.93
CA LYS A 40 2.06 -28.58 9.44
C LYS A 40 2.58 -29.59 8.43
N TYR A 41 1.67 -30.31 7.77
CA TYR A 41 2.04 -31.32 6.77
C TYR A 41 2.73 -30.70 5.55
N TYR A 42 2.17 -29.62 4.98
CA TYR A 42 2.68 -29.04 3.73
C TYR A 42 3.77 -27.99 3.93
N LEU A 43 3.70 -27.18 4.99
CA LEU A 43 4.63 -26.06 5.21
C LEU A 43 5.64 -26.33 6.33
N GLY A 44 5.34 -27.27 7.23
CA GLY A 44 6.21 -27.65 8.35
C GLY A 44 6.27 -26.63 9.49
N SER A 45 6.64 -25.38 9.18
CA SER A 45 6.81 -24.30 10.15
C SER A 45 6.54 -22.93 9.54
N PHE A 46 6.43 -21.90 10.39
CA PHE A 46 6.29 -20.51 9.95
C PHE A 46 7.62 -19.78 9.72
N LYS A 47 8.77 -20.47 9.75
CA LYS A 47 10.10 -19.85 9.62
C LYS A 47 10.28 -19.05 8.32
N ASN A 48 9.69 -19.53 7.23
CA ASN A 48 9.78 -18.88 5.91
C ASN A 48 8.62 -17.91 5.63
N HIS A 49 7.81 -17.58 6.63
CA HIS A 49 6.71 -16.64 6.50
C HIS A 49 7.15 -15.28 7.03
N PHE A 50 6.72 -14.20 6.37
CA PHE A 50 7.00 -12.85 6.82
C PHE A 50 5.99 -12.40 7.88
N SER A 51 6.48 -11.57 8.80
CA SER A 51 5.68 -10.74 9.69
C SER A 51 5.53 -9.37 9.05
N THR A 52 4.34 -9.10 8.51
CA THR A 52 4.12 -7.91 7.69
C THR A 52 3.75 -6.69 8.51
N ILE A 53 4.46 -5.59 8.26
CA ILE A 53 4.06 -4.24 8.67
C ILE A 53 3.74 -3.47 7.40
N GLY A 54 2.57 -2.84 7.36
CA GLY A 54 2.15 -2.05 6.22
C GLY A 54 1.71 -0.66 6.62
N LEU A 55 1.51 0.19 5.62
CA LEU A 55 1.09 1.57 5.79
C LEU A 55 -0.08 1.92 4.86
N VAL A 56 -0.77 3.01 5.16
CA VAL A 56 -1.85 3.58 4.36
C VAL A 56 -1.83 5.10 4.53
N GLY A 57 -2.25 5.85 3.51
CA GLY A 57 -2.51 7.28 3.63
C GLY A 57 -1.26 8.17 3.58
N MET A 58 -0.20 7.80 2.86
CA MET A 58 0.97 8.70 2.74
C MET A 58 0.64 10.01 2.03
N ASN A 59 -0.35 10.01 1.12
CA ASN A 59 -0.87 11.22 0.53
C ASN A 59 -1.41 12.19 1.59
N GLU A 60 -2.27 11.70 2.47
CA GLU A 60 -2.84 12.49 3.56
C GLU A 60 -1.80 12.80 4.65
N ALA A 61 -0.81 11.93 4.86
CA ALA A 61 0.33 12.23 5.73
C ALA A 61 1.09 13.47 5.25
N GLY A 62 1.34 13.60 3.94
CA GLY A 62 1.94 14.80 3.35
C GLY A 62 1.08 16.06 3.52
N LEU A 63 -0.24 15.95 3.31
CA LEU A 63 -1.19 17.06 3.49
C LEU A 63 -1.25 17.56 4.94
N ASN A 64 -1.20 16.63 5.90
CA ASN A 64 -1.29 16.94 7.33
C ASN A 64 0.06 17.28 7.97
N ALA A 65 1.18 16.86 7.38
CA ALA A 65 2.51 17.20 7.84
C ALA A 65 2.73 18.71 7.71
N LYS A 66 2.86 19.40 8.86
CA LYS A 66 2.96 20.87 8.92
C LYS A 66 4.14 21.46 8.15
N TRP A 67 5.19 20.66 7.91
CA TRP A 67 6.39 21.05 7.16
C TRP A 67 6.33 20.68 5.66
N ILE A 68 5.34 19.89 5.24
CA ILE A 68 5.15 19.49 3.84
C ILE A 68 3.93 20.22 3.26
N ARG A 69 2.72 19.99 3.81
CA ARG A 69 1.45 20.58 3.35
C ARG A 69 1.18 20.40 1.85
N LYS A 70 1.61 19.26 1.31
CA LYS A 70 1.50 18.90 -0.10
C LYS A 70 1.07 17.43 -0.21
N ASP A 71 0.34 17.12 -1.27
CA ASP A 71 -0.08 15.77 -1.61
C ASP A 71 1.00 15.04 -2.46
N MET A 72 0.75 13.77 -2.79
CA MET A 72 1.67 12.90 -3.54
C MET A 72 1.98 13.40 -4.97
N THR A 73 1.25 14.40 -5.47
CA THR A 73 1.51 15.00 -6.80
C THR A 73 2.73 15.92 -6.78
N HIS A 74 3.20 16.29 -5.59
CA HIS A 74 4.33 17.21 -5.40
C HIS A 74 5.62 16.46 -5.05
N PRO A 75 6.78 16.86 -5.62
CA PRO A 75 8.08 16.25 -5.32
C PRO A 75 8.42 16.24 -3.82
N GLU A 76 8.00 17.24 -3.06
CA GLU A 76 8.25 17.34 -1.62
C GLU A 76 7.58 16.21 -0.84
N CYS A 77 6.33 15.86 -1.19
CA CYS A 77 5.62 14.74 -0.57
C CYS A 77 6.18 13.39 -1.04
N GLN A 78 6.60 13.30 -2.30
CA GLN A 78 7.22 12.09 -2.84
C GLN A 78 8.53 11.80 -2.12
N GLU A 79 9.38 12.81 -1.93
CA GLU A 79 10.65 12.66 -1.21
C GLU A 79 10.43 12.30 0.26
N PHE A 80 9.52 12.98 0.95
CA PHE A 80 9.11 12.61 2.30
C PHE A 80 8.65 11.15 2.37
N THR A 81 7.85 10.70 1.40
CA THR A 81 7.36 9.31 1.35
C THR A 81 8.50 8.32 1.16
N LYS A 82 9.47 8.60 0.30
CA LYS A 82 10.66 7.76 0.13
C LYS A 82 11.43 7.61 1.43
N GLN A 83 11.66 8.72 2.14
CA GLN A 83 12.35 8.72 3.42
C GLN A 83 11.60 7.92 4.48
N VAL A 84 10.27 8.02 4.54
CA VAL A 84 9.45 7.20 5.43
C VAL A 84 9.56 5.72 5.09
N LEU A 85 9.43 5.35 3.82
CA LEU A 85 9.54 3.95 3.38
C LEU A 85 10.92 3.36 3.68
N ASP A 86 11.99 4.10 3.39
CA ASP A 86 13.36 3.65 3.64
C ASP A 86 13.65 3.54 5.14
N HIS A 87 13.21 4.51 5.96
CA HIS A 87 13.27 4.42 7.43
C HIS A 87 12.55 3.17 7.93
N MET A 88 11.33 2.91 7.45
CA MET A 88 10.59 1.71 7.85
C MET A 88 11.35 0.42 7.47
N ARG A 89 12.01 0.36 6.32
CA ARG A 89 12.80 -0.80 5.90
C ARG A 89 14.00 -1.04 6.80
N GLU A 90 14.70 0.02 7.20
CA GLU A 90 15.81 -0.08 8.16
C GLU A 90 15.34 -0.68 9.48
N ARG A 91 14.22 -0.16 10.02
CA ARG A 91 13.62 -0.68 11.26
C ARG A 91 13.18 -2.14 11.13
N LEU A 92 12.64 -2.55 9.97
CA LEU A 92 12.31 -3.95 9.71
C LEU A 92 13.55 -4.84 9.77
N SER A 93 14.70 -4.38 9.26
CA SER A 93 15.97 -5.11 9.37
C SER A 93 16.37 -5.33 10.83
N ASP A 94 16.28 -4.28 11.66
CA ASP A 94 16.55 -4.38 13.11
C ASP A 94 15.66 -5.45 13.77
N TYR A 95 14.37 -5.49 13.42
CA TYR A 95 13.45 -6.48 13.97
C TYR A 95 13.78 -7.91 13.53
N GLN A 96 14.31 -8.10 12.33
CA GLN A 96 14.75 -9.43 11.88
C GLN A 96 15.91 -9.92 12.73
N GLU A 97 16.89 -9.06 13.02
CA GLU A 97 18.02 -9.41 13.89
C GLU A 97 17.58 -9.65 15.33
N LEU A 98 16.71 -8.77 15.87
CA LEU A 98 16.24 -8.83 17.25
C LEU A 98 15.38 -10.06 17.53
N TYR A 99 14.46 -10.39 16.62
CA TYR A 99 13.45 -11.44 16.86
C TYR A 99 13.77 -12.77 16.16
N GLY A 100 14.71 -12.80 15.22
CA GLY A 100 15.07 -13.99 14.45
C GLY A 100 13.96 -14.45 13.48
N ASP A 101 13.07 -13.54 13.10
CA ASP A 101 11.92 -13.77 12.21
C ASP A 101 12.01 -12.85 11.00
N LEU A 102 11.46 -13.26 9.85
CA LEU A 102 11.41 -12.42 8.66
C LEU A 102 10.35 -11.32 8.82
N TYR A 103 10.69 -10.08 8.45
CA TYR A 103 9.79 -8.93 8.45
C TYR A 103 9.83 -8.23 7.09
N ASN A 104 8.70 -7.73 6.63
CA ASN A 104 8.59 -7.04 5.34
C ASN A 104 7.65 -5.83 5.41
N LEU A 105 7.80 -4.97 4.40
CA LEU A 105 6.98 -3.79 4.18
C LEU A 105 5.97 -4.09 3.07
N GLU A 106 4.68 -3.86 3.35
CA GLU A 106 3.59 -4.08 2.39
C GLU A 106 2.80 -2.80 2.13
N ALA A 107 2.47 -2.58 0.85
CA ALA A 107 1.45 -1.64 0.46
C ALA A 107 0.09 -2.29 0.75
N THR A 108 -0.40 -2.09 1.98
CA THR A 108 -1.62 -2.73 2.47
C THR A 108 -2.81 -2.32 1.60
N PRO A 109 -3.60 -3.26 1.05
CA PRO A 109 -4.78 -2.94 0.23
C PRO A 109 -5.86 -2.12 0.97
N ALA A 110 -5.86 -2.20 2.30
CA ALA A 110 -6.60 -1.34 3.23
C ALA A 110 -8.10 -1.16 2.95
N GLU A 111 -8.78 -2.09 2.26
CA GLU A 111 -10.17 -1.95 1.79
C GLU A 111 -11.16 -1.40 2.83
N SER A 112 -11.11 -1.91 4.07
CA SER A 112 -11.92 -1.41 5.18
C SER A 112 -11.14 -0.54 6.16
N THR A 113 -9.83 -0.76 6.25
CA THR A 113 -8.94 -0.06 7.18
C THR A 113 -8.81 1.42 6.81
N SER A 114 -8.74 1.77 5.52
CA SER A 114 -8.63 3.16 5.06
C SER A 114 -9.78 4.02 5.57
N TYR A 115 -11.02 3.56 5.37
CA TYR A 115 -12.22 4.23 5.85
C TYR A 115 -12.30 4.24 7.38
N ARG A 116 -11.99 3.11 8.03
CA ARG A 116 -12.09 3.00 9.49
C ARG A 116 -11.15 3.96 10.20
N LEU A 117 -9.89 4.05 9.76
CA LEU A 117 -8.91 4.95 10.35
C LEU A 117 -9.30 6.42 10.09
N ALA A 118 -9.63 6.76 8.84
CA ALA A 118 -10.04 8.13 8.50
C ALA A 118 -11.27 8.60 9.29
N LYS A 119 -12.29 7.74 9.47
CA LYS A 119 -13.47 8.07 10.29
C LYS A 119 -13.11 8.37 11.74
N HIS A 120 -12.28 7.54 12.37
CA HIS A 120 -11.85 7.77 13.75
C HIS A 120 -11.01 9.03 13.91
N ASP A 121 -10.16 9.33 12.92
CA ASP A 121 -9.33 10.53 12.95
C ASP A 121 -10.20 11.79 12.76
N VAL A 122 -11.20 11.78 11.88
CA VAL A 122 -12.16 12.90 11.72
C VAL A 122 -12.97 13.15 13.00
N GLU A 123 -13.35 12.09 13.72
CA GLU A 123 -14.03 12.21 15.02
C GLU A 123 -13.13 12.83 16.12
N THR A 124 -11.81 12.63 16.01
CA THR A 124 -10.83 13.02 17.03
C THR A 124 -10.18 14.38 16.74
N PHE A 125 -9.93 14.68 15.48
CA PHE A 125 -9.13 15.80 15.00
C PHE A 125 -9.95 16.62 14.00
N SER A 126 -10.46 17.76 14.44
CA SER A 126 -11.36 18.60 13.63
C SER A 126 -10.72 19.20 12.38
N ASP A 127 -9.38 19.28 12.33
CA ASP A 127 -8.60 19.87 11.25
C ASP A 127 -7.84 18.84 10.40
N ILE A 128 -8.11 17.54 10.61
CA ILE A 128 -7.48 16.48 9.82
C ILE A 128 -7.95 16.55 8.36
N ILE A 129 -7.00 16.43 7.45
CA ILE A 129 -7.27 16.34 6.02
C ILE A 129 -7.33 14.87 5.63
N THR A 130 -8.46 14.43 5.09
CA THR A 130 -8.64 13.09 4.53
C THR A 130 -9.02 13.18 3.06
N ALA A 131 -8.96 12.08 2.32
CA ALA A 131 -9.59 11.99 1.02
C ALA A 131 -11.12 11.80 1.17
N GLY A 132 -11.86 12.07 0.09
CA GLY A 132 -13.32 12.09 0.06
C GLY A 132 -13.89 13.51 0.00
N GLU A 133 -15.06 13.67 -0.64
CA GLU A 133 -15.76 14.96 -0.69
C GLU A 133 -16.25 15.39 0.71
N ALA A 134 -16.55 16.68 0.88
CA ALA A 134 -16.93 17.26 2.17
C ALA A 134 -18.18 16.63 2.80
N ASP A 135 -19.08 16.08 1.99
CA ASP A 135 -20.26 15.30 2.37
C ASP A 135 -20.09 13.78 2.14
N GLY A 136 -18.93 13.39 1.61
CA GLY A 136 -18.55 12.02 1.31
C GLY A 136 -18.09 11.23 2.53
N THR A 137 -17.82 9.94 2.32
CA THR A 137 -17.21 9.10 3.36
C THR A 137 -15.70 9.33 3.37
N PRO A 138 -15.09 9.77 4.49
CA PRO A 138 -13.66 10.01 4.55
C PRO A 138 -12.88 8.70 4.41
N TYR A 139 -11.76 8.76 3.69
CA TYR A 139 -10.84 7.65 3.53
C TYR A 139 -9.39 8.12 3.42
N TYR A 140 -8.46 7.19 3.59
CA TYR A 140 -7.05 7.39 3.29
C TYR A 140 -6.69 6.75 1.96
N THR A 141 -5.96 7.48 1.13
CA THR A 141 -5.43 6.99 -0.14
C THR A 141 -4.58 5.75 0.12
N ASN A 142 -4.73 4.72 -0.73
CA ASN A 142 -4.11 3.43 -0.49
C ASN A 142 -2.59 3.55 -0.42
N SER A 143 -1.99 3.01 0.64
CA SER A 143 -0.54 2.93 0.80
C SER A 143 0.19 4.27 0.51
N SER A 144 1.02 4.30 -0.54
CA SER A 144 1.71 5.49 -1.07
C SER A 144 1.25 5.89 -2.46
N HIS A 145 -0.01 5.60 -2.80
CA HIS A 145 -0.55 5.90 -4.12
C HIS A 145 -0.76 7.40 -4.32
N LEU A 146 -0.84 7.80 -5.57
CA LEU A 146 -1.35 9.11 -5.98
C LEU A 146 -2.83 9.24 -5.57
N PRO A 147 -3.32 10.48 -5.34
CA PRO A 147 -4.75 10.73 -5.19
C PRO A 147 -5.56 10.10 -6.33
N VAL A 148 -6.78 9.67 -6.00
CA VAL A 148 -7.76 9.27 -7.00
C VAL A 148 -7.99 10.45 -7.95
N ASP A 149 -8.01 10.18 -9.26
CA ASP A 149 -8.22 11.16 -10.34
C ASP A 149 -7.07 12.16 -10.60
N TYR A 150 -5.83 11.87 -10.17
CA TYR A 150 -4.70 12.76 -10.45
C TYR A 150 -4.39 12.92 -11.96
N THR A 151 -4.26 11.81 -12.69
CA THR A 151 -3.95 11.82 -14.12
C THR A 151 -4.56 10.61 -14.82
N GLU A 152 -4.99 10.81 -16.07
CA GLU A 152 -5.38 9.74 -16.99
C GLU A 152 -4.16 9.19 -17.76
N ASP A 153 -3.02 9.90 -17.74
CA ASP A 153 -1.78 9.41 -18.35
C ASP A 153 -1.07 8.44 -17.42
N ILE A 154 -1.09 7.17 -17.82
CA ILE A 154 -0.47 6.06 -17.10
C ILE A 154 1.05 6.29 -16.95
N PHE A 155 1.72 6.89 -17.94
CA PHE A 155 3.17 7.11 -17.88
C PHE A 155 3.54 8.19 -16.87
N ASP A 156 2.75 9.26 -16.77
CA ASP A 156 2.95 10.28 -15.74
C ASP A 156 2.77 9.69 -14.33
N ALA A 157 1.77 8.81 -14.15
CA ALA A 157 1.57 8.10 -12.89
C ALA A 157 2.71 7.11 -12.59
N LEU A 158 3.19 6.38 -13.60
CA LEU A 158 4.32 5.45 -13.48
C LEU A 158 5.62 6.16 -13.11
N ASP A 159 5.91 7.31 -13.72
CA ASP A 159 7.10 8.11 -13.45
C ASP A 159 7.21 8.52 -11.98
N ILE A 160 6.08 8.70 -11.30
CA ILE A 160 6.03 9.00 -9.87
C ILE A 160 6.03 7.71 -9.04
N GLN A 161 5.21 6.73 -9.40
CA GLN A 161 4.96 5.56 -8.55
C GLN A 161 6.06 4.51 -8.61
N ASP A 162 6.83 4.38 -9.70
CA ASP A 162 7.84 3.32 -9.86
C ASP A 162 8.85 3.28 -8.70
N ASP A 163 9.40 4.44 -8.36
CA ASP A 163 10.40 4.57 -7.30
C ASP A 163 9.80 4.27 -5.90
N LEU A 164 8.55 4.66 -5.66
CA LEU A 164 7.87 4.38 -4.38
C LEU A 164 7.56 2.90 -4.22
N GLN A 165 7.01 2.29 -5.27
CA GLN A 165 6.52 0.92 -5.24
C GLN A 165 7.67 -0.09 -5.08
N THR A 166 8.84 0.21 -5.65
CA THR A 166 10.05 -0.64 -5.50
C THR A 166 10.67 -0.65 -4.10
N ARG A 167 10.24 0.25 -3.19
CA ARG A 167 10.68 0.25 -1.79
C ARG A 167 9.89 -0.73 -0.93
N TYR A 168 8.72 -1.17 -1.36
CA TYR A 168 8.02 -2.26 -0.69
C TYR A 168 8.80 -3.56 -0.91
N THR A 169 9.07 -4.28 0.17
CA THR A 169 9.80 -5.56 0.14
C THR A 169 8.87 -6.75 -0.01
N SER A 170 7.56 -6.50 -0.20
CA SER A 170 6.53 -7.52 -0.38
C SER A 170 5.40 -7.03 -1.28
N GLY A 171 4.14 -7.31 -0.92
CA GLY A 171 2.96 -7.00 -1.71
C GLY A 171 2.89 -5.50 -2.03
N THR A 172 2.88 -5.20 -3.31
CA THR A 172 2.61 -3.87 -3.85
C THR A 172 2.01 -4.02 -5.22
N VAL A 173 1.16 -3.08 -5.63
CA VAL A 173 0.49 -3.14 -6.93
C VAL A 173 0.23 -1.73 -7.44
N PHE A 174 0.69 -1.46 -8.66
CA PHE A 174 0.28 -0.28 -9.40
C PHE A 174 -0.95 -0.59 -10.26
N HIS A 175 -2.05 0.13 -10.02
CA HIS A 175 -3.27 -0.01 -10.81
C HIS A 175 -3.29 1.01 -11.94
N ALA A 176 -3.07 0.55 -13.17
CA ALA A 176 -3.29 1.36 -14.37
C ALA A 176 -4.77 1.23 -14.80
N PHE A 177 -5.58 2.20 -14.39
CA PHE A 177 -6.96 2.29 -14.84
C PHE A 177 -7.00 2.82 -16.27
N LEU A 178 -7.70 2.12 -17.16
CA LEU A 178 -7.87 2.51 -18.56
C LEU A 178 -9.31 2.99 -18.74
N GLY A 179 -9.49 4.12 -19.45
CA GLY A 179 -10.82 4.64 -19.77
C GLY A 179 -11.66 3.61 -20.53
N GLU A 180 -11.12 3.05 -21.60
CA GLU A 180 -11.80 2.02 -22.39
C GLU A 180 -10.96 0.75 -22.58
N LYS A 181 -11.59 -0.27 -23.16
CA LYS A 181 -10.91 -1.50 -23.55
C LYS A 181 -9.87 -1.20 -24.63
N LEU A 182 -8.65 -1.72 -24.45
CA LEU A 182 -7.62 -1.64 -25.48
C LEU A 182 -8.08 -2.25 -26.81
N PRO A 183 -7.69 -1.67 -27.95
CA PRO A 183 -8.23 -2.03 -29.26
C PRO A 183 -7.92 -3.48 -29.67
N SER A 184 -6.83 -4.05 -29.15
CA SER A 184 -6.44 -5.44 -29.42
C SER A 184 -5.56 -6.02 -28.31
N TRP A 185 -5.36 -7.34 -28.33
CA TRP A 185 -4.45 -8.01 -27.39
C TRP A 185 -2.98 -7.63 -27.66
N GLU A 186 -2.63 -7.31 -28.91
CA GLU A 186 -1.32 -6.79 -29.29
C GLU A 186 -1.05 -5.42 -28.66
N ALA A 187 -2.06 -4.54 -28.62
CA ALA A 187 -1.95 -3.25 -27.93
C ALA A 187 -1.70 -3.43 -26.43
N ALA A 188 -2.42 -4.36 -25.79
CA ALA A 188 -2.18 -4.73 -24.39
C ALA A 188 -0.77 -5.31 -24.17
N ALA A 189 -0.34 -6.24 -25.01
CA ALA A 189 0.98 -6.84 -24.93
C ALA A 189 2.10 -5.81 -25.11
N ASN A 190 1.93 -4.86 -26.04
CA ASN A 190 2.88 -3.77 -26.26
C ASN A 190 2.94 -2.81 -25.07
N LEU A 191 1.79 -2.49 -24.45
CA LEU A 191 1.76 -1.65 -23.25
C LEU A 191 2.46 -2.35 -22.07
N VAL A 192 2.14 -3.62 -21.81
CA VAL A 192 2.82 -4.44 -20.79
C VAL A 192 4.33 -4.47 -21.03
N ARG A 193 4.77 -4.75 -22.27
CA ARG A 193 6.19 -4.75 -22.64
C ARG A 193 6.83 -3.40 -22.37
N LYS A 194 6.19 -2.30 -22.80
CA LYS A 194 6.72 -0.95 -22.61
C LYS A 194 6.85 -0.61 -21.13
N ILE A 195 5.89 -0.99 -20.28
CA ILE A 195 6.00 -0.80 -18.84
C ILE A 195 7.17 -1.62 -18.28
N ALA A 196 7.24 -2.92 -18.60
CA ALA A 196 8.29 -3.81 -18.11
C ALA A 196 9.72 -3.44 -18.58
N GLU A 197 9.87 -2.83 -19.76
CA GLU A 197 11.17 -2.43 -20.30
C GLU A 197 11.66 -1.08 -19.75
N ASN A 198 10.75 -0.19 -19.30
CA ASN A 198 11.09 1.17 -18.86
C ASN A 198 10.99 1.40 -17.35
N TYR A 199 10.24 0.55 -16.63
CA TYR A 199 9.98 0.67 -15.19
C TYR A 199 10.37 -0.59 -14.44
N LYS A 200 10.59 -0.46 -13.12
CA LYS A 200 11.06 -1.53 -12.22
C LYS A 200 9.96 -2.11 -11.34
N LEU A 201 8.75 -1.56 -11.41
CA LEU A 201 7.56 -2.00 -10.69
C LEU A 201 7.44 -3.54 -10.66
N PRO A 202 7.34 -4.15 -9.46
CA PRO A 202 7.28 -5.60 -9.36
C PRO A 202 5.93 -6.17 -9.81
N TYR A 203 4.85 -5.38 -9.73
CA TYR A 203 3.51 -5.80 -10.10
C TYR A 203 2.64 -4.61 -10.50
N TYR A 204 1.96 -4.75 -11.63
CA TYR A 204 1.00 -3.78 -12.13
C TYR A 204 -0.19 -4.48 -12.80
N THR A 205 -1.34 -3.83 -12.80
CA THR A 205 -2.57 -4.31 -13.45
C THR A 205 -3.04 -3.32 -14.50
N LEU A 206 -3.57 -3.83 -15.62
CA LEU A 206 -4.30 -3.03 -16.60
C LEU A 206 -5.81 -3.25 -16.39
N SER A 207 -6.52 -2.21 -15.97
CA SER A 207 -7.92 -2.29 -15.56
C SER A 207 -8.79 -1.41 -16.45
N PRO A 208 -9.37 -1.93 -17.55
CA PRO A 208 -10.28 -1.16 -18.38
C PRO A 208 -11.64 -0.97 -17.71
N THR A 209 -12.26 0.18 -17.94
CA THR A 209 -13.63 0.44 -17.53
C THR A 209 -14.61 -0.23 -18.49
N TYR A 210 -15.68 -0.80 -17.95
CA TYR A 210 -16.75 -1.39 -18.73
C TYR A 210 -18.09 -1.18 -18.06
N SER A 211 -19.12 -0.97 -18.88
CA SER A 211 -20.49 -0.75 -18.43
C SER A 211 -21.33 -1.97 -18.74
N VAL A 212 -22.13 -2.43 -17.76
CA VAL A 212 -23.05 -3.56 -17.95
C VAL A 212 -24.49 -3.08 -17.75
N CYS A 213 -25.28 -3.12 -18.82
CA CYS A 213 -26.71 -2.84 -18.77
C CYS A 213 -27.49 -4.16 -18.64
N LYS A 214 -28.49 -4.21 -17.74
CA LYS A 214 -29.37 -5.39 -17.60
C LYS A 214 -30.07 -5.77 -18.91
N ASN A 215 -30.39 -4.79 -19.75
CA ASN A 215 -31.10 -5.01 -21.01
C ASN A 215 -30.15 -5.21 -22.20
N HIS A 216 -29.04 -4.46 -22.25
CA HIS A 216 -28.16 -4.41 -23.41
C HIS A 216 -26.87 -5.23 -23.25
N GLY A 217 -26.63 -5.82 -22.07
CA GLY A 217 -25.42 -6.58 -21.78
C GLY A 217 -24.19 -5.67 -21.64
N TYR A 218 -23.04 -6.16 -22.10
CA TYR A 218 -21.77 -5.45 -22.05
C TYR A 218 -21.75 -4.31 -23.07
N LEU A 219 -21.49 -3.10 -22.59
CA LEU A 219 -21.28 -1.90 -23.39
C LEU A 219 -19.81 -1.50 -23.26
N ASN A 220 -19.16 -1.21 -24.38
CA ASN A 220 -17.84 -0.58 -24.35
C ASN A 220 -18.02 0.77 -23.62
N GLY A 221 -17.13 1.06 -22.65
CA GLY A 221 -17.19 2.30 -21.87
C GLY A 221 -17.17 3.54 -22.78
N GLU A 222 -17.88 4.59 -22.36
CA GLU A 222 -17.83 5.93 -22.96
C GLU A 222 -16.54 6.65 -22.58
#